data_AF-A0A7M3ZSX7-F1
#
_entry.id   AF-A0A7M3ZSX7-F1
#
_cell.length_a   1.000
_cell.length_b   1.000
_cell.length_c   1.000
_cell.angle_alpha   90.00
_cell.angle_beta   90.00
_cell.angle_gamma   90.00
#
_symmetry.space_group_name_H-M   'P 1'
#
loop_
_entity.id
_entity.type
_entity.pdbx_description
1 polymer ?
#
loop_
_entity_poly.entity_id
_entity_poly.type
_entity_poly.pdbx_seq_one_letter_code
_entity_poly.pdbx_strand_id
1 'polypeptide(L)'
;MTVLNVAMFGSDELAKEIAKATDQRDVHTYVHKEIQDGVAKIISIIRPARYPERLRPLLNAISAGRVGIIEINAIDATLGEVLVAFASSNIRLGIAIIKPKEGDWVDQDMAEKMFAQAGLTHWKFMSPDGLEIRNQLYHLMSEIEDELADSASSPLVVSIDQHFNVKGIGLVAIGYVQCGTLKVHDELHILPSNGSGNTKSLQVMDDDVQQAQSGDRVGIAIRGAKEDSLSNGSIIVKPAINDKKTNTHIPLSVVEHKSSEM
;
A
#
# COMPACT_ATOMS: atom_id res chain seq x y z
N MET A 1 -1.65 -4.38 -16.67
CA MET A 1 -2.24 -4.87 -15.41
C MET A 1 -2.23 -3.68 -14.49
N THR A 2 -3.32 -3.43 -13.79
CA THR A 2 -3.43 -2.29 -12.88
C THR A 2 -3.85 -2.81 -11.51
N VAL A 3 -3.17 -2.37 -10.46
CA VAL A 3 -3.42 -2.81 -9.08
C VAL A 3 -3.91 -1.62 -8.27
N LEU A 4 -5.09 -1.76 -7.66
CA LEU A 4 -5.61 -0.85 -6.68
C LEU A 4 -5.32 -1.39 -5.28
N ASN A 5 -4.40 -0.75 -4.56
CA ASN A 5 -4.19 -1.02 -3.14
C ASN A 5 -5.24 -0.27 -2.30
N VAL A 6 -5.94 -1.01 -1.46
CA VAL A 6 -7.02 -0.52 -0.60
C VAL A 6 -6.61 -0.71 0.86
N ALA A 7 -6.39 0.38 1.59
CA ALA A 7 -6.13 0.30 3.02
C ALA A 7 -7.46 0.08 3.75
N MET A 8 -7.55 -0.95 4.59
CA MET A 8 -8.80 -1.30 5.26
C MET A 8 -8.64 -1.34 6.78
N PHE A 9 -9.46 -0.60 7.50
CA PHE A 9 -9.76 -0.88 8.91
C PHE A 9 -11.12 -1.57 9.00
N GLY A 10 -11.14 -2.81 9.49
CA GLY A 10 -12.36 -3.60 9.60
C GLY A 10 -12.11 -5.08 9.89
N SER A 11 -13.18 -5.85 9.81
CA SER A 11 -13.27 -7.26 10.11
C SER A 11 -12.64 -8.13 9.01
N ASP A 12 -12.19 -9.32 9.40
CA ASP A 12 -11.68 -10.31 8.45
C ASP A 12 -12.83 -10.89 7.59
N GLU A 13 -14.02 -10.99 8.17
CA GLU A 13 -15.25 -11.41 7.54
C GLU A 13 -15.60 -10.53 6.34
N LEU A 14 -15.67 -9.21 6.54
CA LEU A 14 -15.96 -8.26 5.47
C LEU A 14 -14.89 -8.29 4.38
N ALA A 15 -13.61 -8.38 4.74
CA ALA A 15 -12.52 -8.47 3.76
C ALA A 15 -12.65 -9.73 2.87
N LYS A 16 -13.05 -10.86 3.46
CA LYS A 16 -13.27 -12.14 2.75
C LYS A 16 -14.49 -12.13 1.83
N GLU A 17 -15.52 -11.34 2.13
CA GLU A 17 -16.66 -11.14 1.24
C GLU A 17 -16.25 -10.40 -0.05
N ILE A 18 -15.27 -9.50 0.05
CA ILE A 18 -14.79 -8.68 -1.07
C ILE A 18 -13.70 -9.40 -1.87
N ALA A 19 -12.77 -10.10 -1.21
CA ALA A 19 -11.57 -10.64 -1.85
C ALA A 19 -11.03 -11.91 -1.17
N LYS A 20 -10.18 -12.67 -1.87
CA LYS A 20 -9.60 -13.92 -1.33
C LYS A 20 -8.35 -13.63 -0.52
N ALA A 21 -8.25 -14.15 0.70
CA ALA A 21 -7.05 -14.02 1.53
C ALA A 21 -5.82 -14.65 0.84
N THR A 22 -4.69 -13.95 0.85
CA THR A 22 -3.42 -14.39 0.23
C THR A 22 -2.24 -14.40 1.21
N ASP A 23 -2.09 -13.36 2.02
CA ASP A 23 -1.03 -13.27 3.04
C ASP A 23 -1.63 -12.82 4.39
N GLN A 24 -1.10 -13.33 5.50
CA GLN A 24 -1.63 -13.13 6.86
C GLN A 24 -0.47 -12.94 7.86
N ARG A 25 0.43 -12.00 7.55
CA ARG A 25 1.61 -11.68 8.38
C ARG A 25 1.37 -10.39 9.17
N ASP A 26 2.27 -9.41 9.10
CA ASP A 26 2.15 -8.13 9.83
C ASP A 26 0.97 -7.30 9.30
N VAL A 27 0.62 -7.48 8.03
CA VAL A 27 -0.65 -7.08 7.43
C VAL A 27 -1.30 -8.31 6.81
N HIS A 28 -2.62 -8.29 6.75
CA HIS A 28 -3.45 -9.30 6.11
C HIS A 28 -3.85 -8.77 4.73
N THR A 29 -3.51 -9.51 3.68
CA THR A 29 -3.75 -9.14 2.29
C THR A 29 -4.85 -10.02 1.70
N TYR A 30 -5.78 -9.39 0.97
CA TYR A 30 -6.86 -10.05 0.25
C TYR A 30 -6.87 -9.55 -1.19
N VAL A 31 -6.91 -10.47 -2.14
CA VAL A 31 -6.82 -10.15 -3.57
C VAL A 31 -8.06 -10.60 -4.31
N HIS A 32 -8.59 -9.71 -5.13
CA HIS A 32 -9.57 -10.03 -6.15
C HIS A 32 -9.06 -9.56 -7.51
N LYS A 33 -9.25 -10.39 -8.54
CA LYS A 33 -8.79 -10.15 -9.90
C LYS A 33 -9.97 -10.28 -10.85
N GLU A 34 -10.12 -9.28 -11.71
CA GLU A 34 -11.06 -9.28 -12.82
C GLU A 34 -10.32 -8.96 -14.12
N ILE A 35 -10.80 -9.52 -15.23
CA ILE A 35 -10.29 -9.23 -16.57
C ILE A 35 -11.33 -8.35 -17.24
N GLN A 36 -10.99 -7.08 -17.46
CA GLN A 36 -11.82 -6.11 -18.16
C GLN A 36 -11.08 -5.65 -19.41
N ASP A 37 -11.71 -5.77 -20.59
CA ASP A 37 -11.13 -5.39 -21.89
C ASP A 37 -9.75 -6.01 -22.18
N GLY A 38 -9.53 -7.24 -21.72
CA GLY A 38 -8.26 -7.96 -21.85
C GLY A 38 -7.15 -7.49 -20.90
N VAL A 39 -7.42 -6.49 -20.06
CA VAL A 39 -6.50 -5.99 -19.03
C VAL A 39 -6.91 -6.55 -17.67
N ALA A 40 -5.95 -7.14 -16.95
CA ALA A 40 -6.17 -7.55 -15.58
C ALA A 40 -6.24 -6.33 -14.65
N LYS A 41 -7.38 -6.15 -13.98
CA LYS A 41 -7.58 -5.21 -12.87
C LYS A 41 -7.59 -5.99 -11.56
N ILE A 42 -6.81 -5.53 -10.59
CA ILE A 42 -6.60 -6.22 -9.32
C ILE A 42 -6.96 -5.27 -8.19
N ILE A 43 -7.81 -5.74 -7.27
CA ILE A 43 -8.06 -5.12 -5.98
C ILE A 43 -7.21 -5.86 -4.94
N SER A 44 -6.36 -5.14 -4.23
CA SER A 44 -5.49 -5.63 -3.18
C SER A 44 -5.84 -4.93 -1.87
N ILE A 45 -6.62 -5.59 -1.02
CA ILE A 45 -7.02 -5.07 0.29
C ILE A 45 -5.93 -5.38 1.29
N ILE A 46 -5.52 -4.36 2.05
CA ILE A 46 -4.45 -4.42 3.04
C ILE A 46 -5.06 -4.05 4.40
N ARG A 47 -5.23 -5.05 5.25
CA ARG A 47 -5.86 -4.91 6.57
C ARG A 47 -4.79 -5.06 7.67
N PRO A 48 -4.72 -4.16 8.67
CA PRO A 48 -3.72 -4.25 9.73
C PRO A 48 -3.98 -5.46 10.64
N ALA A 49 -2.93 -6.20 10.98
CA ALA A 49 -3.02 -7.27 11.95
C ALA A 49 -2.89 -6.70 13.38
N ARG A 50 -3.80 -7.09 14.30
CA ARG A 50 -3.74 -6.72 15.73
C ARG A 50 -3.67 -5.21 15.98
N TYR A 51 -4.46 -4.42 15.24
CA TYR A 51 -4.75 -3.03 15.60
C TYR A 51 -6.11 -3.05 16.34
N PRO A 52 -6.28 -2.34 17.48
CA PRO A 52 -5.47 -1.23 17.98
C PRO A 52 -4.23 -1.58 18.81
N GLU A 53 -3.93 -2.85 19.08
CA GLU A 53 -2.80 -3.24 19.95
C GLU A 53 -1.42 -2.89 19.36
N ARG A 54 -1.32 -2.79 18.03
CA ARG A 54 -0.11 -2.45 17.30
C ARG A 54 -0.40 -1.38 16.24
N LEU A 55 0.24 -0.23 16.38
CA LEU A 55 0.10 0.89 15.44
C LEU A 55 0.77 0.61 14.08
N ARG A 56 1.95 -0.03 14.08
CA ARG A 56 2.75 -0.23 12.86
C ARG A 56 1.99 -0.90 11.70
N PRO A 57 1.22 -1.99 11.91
CA PRO A 57 0.38 -2.58 10.87
C PRO A 57 -0.59 -1.58 10.21
N LEU A 58 -1.20 -0.67 10.97
CA LEU A 58 -2.08 0.37 10.43
C LEU A 58 -1.30 1.31 9.53
N LEU A 59 -0.13 1.79 10.00
CA LEU A 59 0.74 2.68 9.21
C LEU A 59 1.22 2.02 7.90
N ASN A 60 1.55 0.73 7.92
CA ASN A 60 1.92 -0.01 6.72
C ASN A 60 0.74 -0.08 5.73
N ALA A 61 -0.48 -0.36 6.21
CA ALA A 61 -1.66 -0.45 5.37
C ALA A 61 -1.99 0.89 4.70
N ILE A 62 -2.06 1.99 5.48
CA ILE A 62 -2.38 3.32 4.92
C ILE A 62 -1.27 3.85 4.01
N SER A 63 0.00 3.52 4.28
CA SER A 63 1.13 3.93 3.42
C SER A 63 1.11 3.25 2.05
N ALA A 64 0.52 2.05 1.94
CA ALA A 64 0.42 1.32 0.68
C ALA A 64 -0.88 1.62 -0.07
N GLY A 65 -1.92 2.08 0.63
CA GLY A 65 -3.24 2.37 0.07
C GLY A 65 -3.26 3.55 -0.91
N ARG A 66 -4.22 3.50 -1.84
CA ARG A 66 -4.64 4.63 -2.69
C ARG A 66 -6.08 5.05 -2.38
N VAL A 67 -6.90 4.08 -1.98
CA VAL A 67 -8.25 4.30 -1.46
C VAL A 67 -8.42 3.58 -0.12
N GLY A 68 -9.43 3.96 0.65
CA GLY A 68 -9.66 3.44 1.99
C GLY A 68 -10.99 2.67 2.16
N ILE A 69 -11.02 1.75 3.12
CA ILE A 69 -12.25 1.18 3.67
C ILE A 69 -12.20 1.31 5.19
N ILE A 70 -13.26 1.83 5.80
CA ILE A 70 -13.44 1.88 7.25
C ILE A 70 -14.76 1.22 7.60
N GLU A 71 -14.71 0.08 8.27
CA GLU A 71 -15.85 -0.55 8.92
C GLU A 71 -16.01 0.00 10.34
N ILE A 72 -17.19 0.55 10.62
CA ILE A 72 -17.54 1.27 11.83
C ILE A 72 -18.40 0.34 12.69
N ASN A 73 -17.75 -0.29 13.67
CA ASN A 73 -18.40 -1.18 14.62
C ASN A 73 -18.94 -0.43 15.85
N ALA A 74 -18.29 0.67 16.23
CA ALA A 74 -18.62 1.51 17.37
C ALA A 74 -18.06 2.93 17.18
N ILE A 75 -18.63 3.92 17.87
CA ILE A 75 -18.06 5.27 17.96
C ILE A 75 -17.23 5.33 19.24
N ASP A 76 -15.92 5.14 19.09
CA ASP A 76 -14.97 5.07 20.19
C ASP A 76 -13.64 5.78 19.85
N ALA A 77 -12.69 5.72 20.78
CA ALA A 77 -11.35 6.28 20.58
C ALA A 77 -10.61 5.64 19.40
N THR A 78 -10.82 4.33 19.17
CA THR A 78 -10.22 3.59 18.06
C THR A 78 -10.68 4.14 16.72
N LEU A 79 -11.98 4.36 16.54
CA LEU A 79 -12.51 5.00 15.34
C LEU A 79 -11.89 6.38 15.15
N GLY A 80 -11.81 7.19 16.22
CA GLY A 80 -11.17 8.51 16.18
C GLY A 80 -9.72 8.46 15.68
N GLU A 81 -8.90 7.54 16.21
CA GLU A 81 -7.52 7.32 15.76
C GLU A 81 -7.44 6.92 14.28
N VAL A 82 -8.30 5.99 13.86
CA VAL A 82 -8.38 5.55 12.46
C VAL A 82 -8.71 6.73 11.55
N LEU A 83 -9.71 7.54 11.88
CA LEU A 83 -10.07 8.71 11.08
C LEU A 83 -8.90 9.70 10.95
N VAL A 84 -8.20 9.98 12.05
CA VAL A 84 -7.02 10.86 12.02
C VAL A 84 -5.89 10.25 11.17
N ALA A 85 -5.65 8.94 11.29
CA ALA A 85 -4.62 8.26 10.51
C ALA A 85 -4.92 8.30 9.00
N PHE A 86 -6.17 8.03 8.59
CA PHE A 86 -6.58 8.13 7.19
C PHE A 86 -6.56 9.57 6.70
N ALA A 87 -7.03 10.53 7.49
CA ALA A 87 -7.01 11.96 7.14
C ALA A 87 -5.60 12.54 6.99
N SER A 88 -4.65 12.03 7.76
CA SER A 88 -3.23 12.42 7.69
C SER A 88 -2.47 11.70 6.57
N SER A 89 -3.13 10.79 5.85
CA SER A 89 -2.58 10.08 4.69
C SER A 89 -3.03 10.73 3.38
N ASN A 90 -2.47 10.30 2.25
CA ASN A 90 -2.92 10.75 0.93
C ASN A 90 -4.18 10.04 0.42
N ILE A 91 -4.92 9.34 1.29
CA ILE A 91 -6.14 8.60 0.92
C ILE A 91 -7.35 9.54 0.93
N ARG A 92 -7.63 10.14 -0.22
CA ARG A 92 -8.76 11.07 -0.40
C ARG A 92 -10.11 10.36 -0.56
N LEU A 93 -10.11 9.23 -1.27
CA LEU A 93 -11.32 8.48 -1.61
C LEU A 93 -11.43 7.22 -0.76
N GLY A 94 -12.64 6.86 -0.36
CA GLY A 94 -12.85 5.63 0.39
C GLY A 94 -14.32 5.30 0.61
N ILE A 95 -14.52 4.18 1.29
CA ILE A 95 -15.82 3.60 1.60
C ILE A 95 -15.93 3.47 3.13
N ALA A 96 -17.04 3.98 3.69
CA ALA A 96 -17.40 3.84 5.09
C ALA A 96 -18.57 2.87 5.20
N ILE A 97 -18.49 1.91 6.13
CA ILE A 97 -19.50 0.87 6.30
C ILE A 97 -19.90 0.85 7.76
N ILE A 98 -21.18 1.07 8.06
CA ILE A 98 -21.70 0.95 9.42
C ILE A 98 -22.12 -0.51 9.63
N LYS A 99 -21.42 -1.20 10.53
CA LYS A 99 -21.69 -2.61 10.87
C LYS A 99 -21.50 -2.82 12.37
N PRO A 100 -22.43 -2.37 13.22
CA PRO A 100 -22.33 -2.58 14.66
C PRO A 100 -22.26 -4.07 14.99
N LYS A 101 -21.63 -4.40 16.14
CA LYS A 101 -21.69 -5.75 16.68
C LYS A 101 -23.12 -6.11 17.06
N GLU A 102 -23.41 -7.40 17.14
CA GLU A 102 -24.76 -7.88 17.45
C GLU A 102 -25.25 -7.31 18.79
N GLY A 103 -26.37 -6.59 18.75
CA GLY A 103 -26.96 -5.92 19.92
C GLY A 103 -26.50 -4.48 20.16
N ASP A 104 -25.48 -4.02 19.43
CA ASP A 104 -25.02 -2.63 19.46
C ASP A 104 -25.70 -1.79 18.37
N TRP A 105 -25.58 -0.47 18.51
CA TRP A 105 -26.06 0.50 17.54
C TRP A 105 -25.02 1.60 17.33
N VAL A 106 -24.90 2.04 16.08
CA VAL A 106 -24.03 3.16 15.67
C VAL A 106 -24.91 4.23 15.05
N ASP A 107 -24.78 5.46 15.55
CA ASP A 107 -25.45 6.63 14.99
C ASP A 107 -24.79 7.02 13.66
N GLN A 108 -25.54 6.90 12.56
CA GLN A 108 -25.06 7.25 11.22
C GLN A 108 -24.76 8.75 11.09
N ASP A 109 -25.63 9.63 11.60
CA ASP A 109 -25.43 11.07 11.51
C ASP A 109 -24.17 11.50 12.27
N MET A 110 -23.90 10.85 13.41
CA MET A 110 -22.68 11.10 14.18
C MET A 110 -21.44 10.61 13.45
N ALA A 111 -21.47 9.40 12.88
CA ALA A 111 -20.37 8.85 12.10
C ALA A 111 -20.04 9.74 10.89
N GLU A 112 -21.05 10.16 10.12
CA GLU A 112 -20.87 11.07 8.97
C GLU A 112 -20.24 12.41 9.39
N LYS A 113 -20.69 12.99 10.51
CA LYS A 113 -20.09 14.21 11.06
C LYS A 113 -18.63 14.02 11.45
N MET A 114 -18.25 12.88 12.02
CA MET A 114 -16.86 12.59 12.37
C MET A 114 -15.96 12.50 11.12
N PHE A 115 -16.43 11.86 10.05
CA PHE A 115 -15.70 11.84 8.76
C PHE A 115 -15.53 13.25 8.20
N ALA A 116 -16.58 14.07 8.23
CA ALA A 116 -16.52 15.46 7.78
C ALA A 116 -15.52 16.28 8.60
N GLN A 117 -15.52 16.14 9.93
CA GLN A 117 -14.58 16.82 10.83
C GLN A 117 -13.13 16.37 10.63
N ALA A 118 -12.89 15.10 10.29
CA ALA A 118 -11.57 14.59 9.94
C ALA A 118 -11.11 15.03 8.54
N GLY A 119 -11.96 15.66 7.73
CA GLY A 119 -11.63 16.05 6.35
C GLY A 119 -11.80 14.92 5.31
N LEU A 120 -12.42 13.79 5.70
CA LEU A 120 -12.71 12.64 4.84
C LEU A 120 -14.02 12.84 4.06
N THR A 121 -14.21 14.02 3.46
CA THR A 121 -15.49 14.45 2.86
C THR A 121 -15.88 13.75 1.56
N HIS A 122 -14.94 13.05 0.91
CA HIS A 122 -15.17 12.32 -0.34
C HIS A 122 -15.41 10.82 -0.13
N TRP A 123 -15.61 10.39 1.12
CA TRP A 123 -15.88 9.01 1.46
C TRP A 123 -17.36 8.69 1.32
N LYS A 124 -17.68 7.52 0.77
CA LYS A 124 -19.06 7.08 0.53
C LYS A 124 -19.49 6.11 1.61
N PHE A 125 -20.63 6.38 2.24
CA PHE A 125 -21.28 5.45 3.17
C PHE A 125 -22.08 4.41 2.38
N MET A 126 -21.92 3.13 2.72
CA MET A 126 -22.48 2.01 1.96
C MET A 126 -23.00 0.89 2.86
N SER A 127 -23.81 0.00 2.27
CA SER A 127 -24.22 -1.24 2.91
C SER A 127 -23.03 -2.21 3.04
N PRO A 128 -23.02 -3.12 4.03
CA PRO A 128 -21.98 -4.15 4.18
C PRO A 128 -22.20 -5.32 3.19
N ASP A 129 -22.38 -5.02 1.91
CA ASP A 129 -22.49 -6.02 0.85
C ASP A 129 -21.18 -6.13 0.05
N GLY A 130 -20.52 -7.28 0.13
CA GLY A 130 -19.21 -7.49 -0.49
C GLY A 130 -19.19 -7.35 -2.02
N LEU A 131 -20.31 -7.54 -2.72
CA LEU A 131 -20.40 -7.34 -4.16
C LEU A 131 -20.56 -5.86 -4.51
N GLU A 132 -21.42 -5.12 -3.80
CA GLU A 132 -21.58 -3.67 -3.96
C GLU A 132 -20.26 -2.93 -3.67
N ILE A 133 -19.59 -3.29 -2.57
CA ILE A 133 -18.31 -2.69 -2.19
C ILE A 133 -17.26 -2.95 -3.28
N ARG A 134 -17.16 -4.18 -3.77
CA ARG A 134 -16.23 -4.55 -4.84
C ARG A 134 -16.47 -3.75 -6.12
N ASN A 135 -17.73 -3.62 -6.53
CA ASN A 135 -18.09 -2.83 -7.70
C ASN A 135 -17.72 -1.36 -7.50
N GLN A 136 -17.94 -0.82 -6.30
CA GLN A 136 -17.53 0.54 -5.97
C GLN A 136 -16.01 0.71 -5.97
N LEU A 137 -15.24 -0.28 -5.53
CA LEU A 137 -13.78 -0.23 -5.60
C LEU A 137 -13.29 -0.20 -7.06
N TYR A 138 -13.90 -0.95 -7.97
CA TYR A 138 -13.58 -0.83 -9.41
C TYR A 138 -13.98 0.51 -10.00
N HIS A 139 -15.10 1.10 -9.56
CA HIS A 139 -15.44 2.47 -9.93
C HIS A 139 -14.37 3.46 -9.43
N LEU A 140 -13.96 3.38 -8.17
CA LEU A 140 -12.91 4.23 -7.62
C LEU A 140 -11.58 4.03 -8.34
N MET A 141 -11.24 2.79 -8.70
CA MET A 141 -10.07 2.48 -9.51
C MET A 141 -10.08 3.21 -10.86
N SER A 142 -11.26 3.29 -11.50
CA SER A 142 -11.44 4.04 -12.75
C SER A 142 -11.34 5.55 -12.54
N GLU A 143 -11.81 6.06 -11.39
CA GLU A 143 -11.75 7.49 -11.05
C GLU A 143 -10.31 7.99 -10.88
N ILE A 144 -9.41 7.14 -10.39
CA ILE A 144 -7.98 7.45 -10.19
C ILE A 144 -7.05 6.80 -11.22
N GLU A 145 -7.59 6.36 -12.37
CA GLU A 145 -6.81 5.62 -13.37
C GLU A 145 -5.59 6.41 -13.87
N ASP A 146 -5.76 7.71 -14.13
CA ASP A 146 -4.69 8.61 -14.53
C ASP A 146 -3.61 8.74 -13.45
N GLU A 147 -4.02 8.87 -12.17
CA GLU A 147 -3.07 8.92 -11.03
C GLU A 147 -2.26 7.62 -10.91
N LEU A 148 -2.89 6.46 -11.16
CA LEU A 148 -2.21 5.16 -11.15
C LEU A 148 -1.23 5.03 -12.33
N ALA A 149 -1.59 5.54 -13.51
CA ALA A 149 -0.72 5.56 -14.68
C ALA A 149 0.49 6.49 -14.49
N ASP A 150 0.27 7.69 -13.94
CA ASP A 150 1.31 8.65 -13.58
C ASP A 150 2.25 8.08 -12.50
N SER A 151 1.69 7.41 -11.49
CA SER A 151 2.47 6.70 -10.47
C SER A 151 3.35 5.61 -11.10
N ALA A 152 2.85 4.84 -12.07
CA ALA A 152 3.62 3.79 -12.75
C ALA A 152 4.77 4.33 -13.61
N SER A 153 4.62 5.55 -14.17
CA SER A 153 5.64 6.21 -14.99
C SER A 153 6.63 7.07 -14.20
N SER A 154 6.35 7.31 -12.92
CA SER A 154 7.21 8.08 -12.02
C SER A 154 8.53 7.37 -11.66
N PRO A 155 9.53 8.08 -11.11
CA PRO A 155 10.75 7.46 -10.61
C PRO A 155 10.48 6.40 -9.53
N LEU A 156 11.24 5.29 -9.55
CA LEU A 156 11.00 4.14 -8.67
C LEU A 156 11.12 4.48 -7.18
N VAL A 157 10.11 4.11 -6.41
CA VAL A 157 10.16 4.05 -4.94
C VAL A 157 9.51 2.75 -4.47
N VAL A 158 10.24 1.98 -3.66
CA VAL A 158 9.71 0.77 -3.01
C VAL A 158 9.86 0.93 -1.50
N SER A 159 8.73 0.87 -0.78
CA SER A 159 8.71 0.90 0.69
C SER A 159 8.81 -0.52 1.24
N ILE A 160 9.77 -0.78 2.13
CA ILE A 160 10.05 -2.11 2.66
C ILE A 160 9.33 -2.35 3.99
N ASP A 161 8.51 -3.40 4.04
CA ASP A 161 7.77 -3.81 5.22
C ASP A 161 8.48 -4.93 6.01
N GLN A 162 9.18 -5.84 5.32
CA GLN A 162 9.88 -6.99 5.89
C GLN A 162 11.19 -7.24 5.14
N HIS A 163 12.17 -7.78 5.85
CA HIS A 163 13.42 -8.24 5.26
C HIS A 163 13.95 -9.45 6.02
N PHE A 164 14.65 -10.34 5.34
CA PHE A 164 15.30 -11.50 5.92
C PHE A 164 16.36 -12.06 4.98
N ASN A 165 17.31 -12.81 5.51
CA ASN A 165 18.33 -13.48 4.72
C ASN A 165 17.92 -14.93 4.45
N VAL A 166 17.92 -15.35 3.18
CA VAL A 166 17.59 -16.73 2.79
C VAL A 166 18.85 -17.44 2.30
N LYS A 167 19.15 -18.58 2.93
CA LYS A 167 20.32 -19.41 2.59
C LYS A 167 20.33 -19.76 1.10
N GLY A 168 21.37 -19.36 0.38
CA GLY A 168 21.55 -19.61 -1.05
C GLY A 168 20.89 -18.59 -2.00
N ILE A 169 19.91 -17.82 -1.52
CA ILE A 169 19.29 -16.74 -2.30
C ILE A 169 20.01 -15.41 -2.02
N GLY A 170 20.26 -15.12 -0.74
CA GLY A 170 20.79 -13.86 -0.24
C GLY A 170 19.73 -13.06 0.54
N LEU A 171 19.96 -11.75 0.63
CA LEU A 171 19.06 -10.82 1.30
C LEU A 171 17.77 -10.67 0.48
N VAL A 172 16.63 -10.89 1.11
CA VAL A 172 15.29 -10.74 0.52
C VAL A 172 14.57 -9.61 1.24
N ALA A 173 14.02 -8.68 0.48
CA ALA A 173 13.16 -7.61 0.96
C ALA A 173 11.74 -7.80 0.44
N ILE A 174 10.73 -7.54 1.26
CA ILE A 174 9.33 -7.53 0.87
C ILE A 174 8.78 -6.13 1.10
N GLY A 175 8.06 -5.62 0.11
CA GLY A 175 7.53 -4.27 0.17
C GLY A 175 6.51 -3.98 -0.91
N TYR A 176 6.10 -2.72 -0.98
CA TYR A 176 5.16 -2.22 -1.99
C TYR A 176 5.89 -1.27 -2.92
N VAL A 177 5.72 -1.48 -4.23
CA VAL A 177 6.15 -0.50 -5.24
C VAL A 177 5.19 0.68 -5.17
N GLN A 178 5.63 1.77 -4.56
CA GLN A 178 4.81 2.97 -4.37
C GLN A 178 4.63 3.71 -5.68
N CYS A 179 5.70 3.81 -6.48
CA CYS A 179 5.67 4.39 -7.81
C CYS A 179 6.83 3.85 -8.65
N GLY A 180 6.71 4.02 -9.97
CA GLY A 180 7.66 3.55 -10.97
C GLY A 180 7.60 2.06 -11.26
N THR A 181 8.68 1.57 -11.87
CA THR A 181 8.84 0.17 -12.28
C THR A 181 10.23 -0.33 -11.87
N LEU A 182 10.26 -1.50 -11.26
CA LEU A 182 11.47 -2.23 -10.89
C LEU A 182 11.64 -3.43 -11.80
N LYS A 183 12.82 -3.62 -12.39
CA LYS A 183 13.14 -4.76 -13.25
C LYS A 183 14.22 -5.64 -12.64
N VAL A 184 14.24 -6.91 -13.05
CA VAL A 184 15.37 -7.79 -12.78
C VAL A 184 16.63 -7.15 -13.38
N HIS A 185 17.75 -7.25 -12.66
CA HIS A 185 19.04 -6.62 -12.96
C HIS A 185 19.14 -5.10 -12.75
N ASP A 186 18.06 -4.40 -12.35
CA ASP A 186 18.16 -2.99 -11.98
C ASP A 186 19.13 -2.79 -10.80
N GLU A 187 19.89 -1.69 -10.84
CA GLU A 187 20.69 -1.22 -9.71
C GLU A 187 19.77 -0.58 -8.66
N LEU A 188 20.10 -0.84 -7.39
CA LEU A 188 19.32 -0.44 -6.24
C LEU A 188 20.16 0.45 -5.31
N HIS A 189 19.54 1.49 -4.80
CA HIS A 189 20.03 2.32 -3.71
C HIS A 189 19.07 2.22 -2.52
N ILE A 190 19.60 1.86 -1.36
CA ILE A 190 18.82 1.56 -0.16
C ILE A 190 19.00 2.69 0.85
N LEU A 191 17.88 3.28 1.26
CA LEU A 191 17.82 4.38 2.21
C LEU A 191 17.18 3.89 3.53
N PRO A 192 17.55 4.47 4.69
CA PRO A 192 18.53 5.55 4.88
C PRO A 192 19.99 5.07 5.02
N SER A 193 20.25 3.77 4.92
CA SER A 193 21.57 3.17 5.15
C SER A 193 22.63 3.51 4.09
N ASN A 194 22.23 4.10 2.97
CA ASN A 194 23.04 4.30 1.77
C ASN A 194 23.63 2.99 1.21
N GLY A 195 22.92 1.89 1.42
CA GLY A 195 23.29 0.59 0.85
C GLY A 195 23.14 0.56 -0.67
N SER A 196 23.82 -0.39 -1.30
CA SER A 196 23.73 -0.64 -2.74
C SER A 196 23.54 -2.11 -3.03
N GLY A 197 22.90 -2.42 -4.14
CA GLY A 197 22.78 -3.80 -4.63
C GLY A 197 22.16 -3.86 -6.02
N ASN A 198 21.88 -5.07 -6.47
CA ASN A 198 21.20 -5.31 -7.73
C ASN A 198 20.05 -6.28 -7.54
N THR A 199 18.97 -6.08 -8.29
CA THR A 199 17.83 -7.01 -8.32
C THR A 199 18.24 -8.32 -8.96
N LYS A 200 18.21 -9.41 -8.19
CA LYS A 200 18.50 -10.78 -8.67
C LYS A 200 17.26 -11.46 -9.23
N SER A 201 16.14 -11.37 -8.51
CA SER A 201 14.83 -11.88 -8.93
C SER A 201 13.73 -11.10 -8.24
N LEU A 202 12.53 -11.12 -8.83
CA LEU A 202 11.33 -10.48 -8.33
C LEU A 202 10.20 -11.49 -8.24
N GLN A 203 9.41 -11.41 -7.18
CA GLN A 203 8.21 -12.20 -6.98
C GLN A 203 7.02 -11.31 -6.65
N VAL A 204 5.89 -11.52 -7.34
CA VAL A 204 4.63 -10.84 -7.08
C VAL A 204 3.54 -11.91 -7.03
N MET A 205 2.76 -11.95 -5.94
CA MET A 205 1.72 -12.97 -5.74
C MET A 205 2.23 -14.42 -5.91
N ASP A 206 3.41 -14.72 -5.36
CA ASP A 206 4.09 -16.03 -5.44
C ASP A 206 4.56 -16.46 -6.85
N ASP A 207 4.40 -15.59 -7.85
CA ASP A 207 4.90 -15.80 -9.21
C ASP A 207 6.21 -15.03 -9.45
N ASP A 208 7.19 -15.69 -10.09
CA ASP A 208 8.41 -15.03 -10.56
C ASP A 208 8.11 -14.10 -11.74
N VAL A 209 8.50 -12.83 -11.62
CA VAL A 209 8.26 -11.80 -12.64
C VAL A 209 9.55 -11.15 -13.10
N GLN A 210 9.57 -10.67 -14.35
CA GLN A 210 10.71 -9.90 -14.88
C GLN A 210 10.68 -8.42 -14.48
N GLN A 211 9.50 -7.93 -14.11
CA GLN A 211 9.28 -6.57 -13.66
C GLN A 211 8.13 -6.50 -12.66
N ALA A 212 8.22 -5.58 -11.71
CA ALA A 212 7.15 -5.20 -10.79
C ALA A 212 6.85 -3.71 -10.98
N GLN A 213 5.57 -3.34 -10.92
CA GLN A 213 5.09 -1.98 -11.20
C GLN A 213 4.38 -1.38 -9.99
N SER A 214 4.14 -0.07 -10.04
CA SER A 214 3.36 0.66 -9.03
C SER A 214 2.09 -0.10 -8.62
N GLY A 215 1.92 -0.28 -7.32
CA GLY A 215 0.83 -1.04 -6.71
C GLY A 215 1.22 -2.47 -6.32
N ASP A 216 2.19 -3.09 -6.99
CA ASP A 216 2.59 -4.46 -6.69
C ASP A 216 3.22 -4.57 -5.30
N ARG A 217 2.82 -5.62 -4.58
CA ARG A 217 3.57 -6.10 -3.42
C ARG A 217 4.61 -7.10 -3.88
N VAL A 218 5.88 -6.72 -3.76
CA VAL A 218 7.01 -7.40 -4.40
C VAL A 218 7.98 -7.98 -3.38
N GLY A 219 8.38 -9.23 -3.60
CA GLY A 219 9.55 -9.84 -3.00
C GLY A 219 10.78 -9.62 -3.90
N ILE A 220 11.81 -9.00 -3.35
CA ILE A 220 13.03 -8.62 -4.07
C ILE A 220 14.19 -9.42 -3.49
N ALA A 221 14.78 -10.31 -4.27
CA ALA A 221 16.06 -10.90 -3.92
C ALA A 221 17.18 -9.95 -4.35
N ILE A 222 18.00 -9.50 -3.41
CA ILE A 222 19.03 -8.49 -3.65
C ILE A 222 20.41 -9.14 -3.63
N ARG A 223 21.18 -8.93 -4.69
CA ARG A 223 22.58 -9.34 -4.78
C ARG A 223 23.48 -8.18 -4.39
N GLY A 224 24.50 -8.46 -3.58
CA GLY A 224 25.55 -7.48 -3.24
C GLY A 224 25.21 -6.51 -2.11
N ALA A 225 23.97 -6.52 -1.60
CA ALA A 225 23.60 -5.77 -0.41
C ALA A 225 24.06 -6.50 0.86
N LYS A 226 24.45 -5.72 1.87
CA LYS A 226 24.76 -6.23 3.21
C LYS A 226 23.47 -6.34 4.02
N GLU A 227 23.45 -7.23 5.00
CA GLU A 227 22.28 -7.46 5.85
C GLU A 227 21.88 -6.21 6.65
N ASP A 228 22.86 -5.45 7.13
CA ASP A 228 22.68 -4.17 7.83
C ASP A 228 22.19 -3.02 6.94
N SER A 229 22.11 -3.22 5.63
CA SER A 229 21.62 -2.21 4.69
C SER A 229 20.10 -2.09 4.72
N LEU A 230 19.37 -3.12 5.17
CA LEU A 230 17.92 -3.08 5.30
C LEU A 230 17.51 -3.01 6.75
N SER A 231 16.52 -2.16 7.02
CA SER A 231 15.80 -2.08 8.26
C SER A 231 14.31 -1.97 7.98
N ASN A 232 13.49 -2.08 9.03
CA ASN A 232 12.07 -1.75 8.91
C ASN A 232 11.93 -0.27 8.51
N GLY A 233 11.11 0.02 7.50
CA GLY A 233 10.94 1.38 6.97
C GLY A 233 12.04 1.81 5.99
N SER A 234 12.95 0.91 5.60
CA SER A 234 13.86 1.19 4.49
C SER A 234 13.09 1.46 3.19
N ILE A 235 13.71 2.26 2.34
CA ILE A 235 13.18 2.59 1.01
C ILE A 235 14.23 2.16 -0.02
N ILE A 236 13.78 1.52 -1.09
CA ILE A 236 14.62 1.17 -2.24
C ILE A 236 14.25 2.10 -3.40
N VAL A 237 15.26 2.72 -3.98
CA VAL A 237 15.16 3.62 -5.13
C VAL A 237 16.20 3.26 -6.17
N LYS A 238 16.10 3.85 -7.38
CA LYS A 238 17.20 3.80 -8.35
C LYS A 238 18.33 4.75 -7.91
N PRO A 239 19.60 4.39 -8.14
CA PRO A 239 20.72 5.29 -7.83
C PRO A 239 20.62 6.57 -8.65
N ALA A 240 21.09 7.68 -8.08
CA ALA A 240 21.23 8.93 -8.82
C ALA A 240 22.29 8.78 -9.92
N ILE A 241 22.01 9.33 -11.10
CA ILE A 241 22.93 9.32 -12.24
C ILE A 241 23.43 10.74 -12.46
N ASN A 242 24.75 10.92 -12.47
CA ASN A 242 25.39 12.19 -12.80
C ASN A 242 26.51 11.93 -13.81
N ASP A 243 26.18 12.03 -15.09
CA ASP A 243 27.13 11.86 -16.18
C ASP A 243 27.43 13.20 -16.86
N LYS A 244 28.62 13.72 -16.58
CA LYS A 244 29.13 14.98 -17.14
C LYS A 244 29.39 14.91 -18.65
N LYS A 245 29.62 13.72 -19.22
CA LYS A 245 29.94 13.58 -20.65
C LYS A 245 28.70 13.67 -21.52
N THR A 246 27.60 13.07 -21.07
CA THR A 246 26.30 13.11 -21.76
C THR A 246 25.42 14.27 -21.28
N ASN A 247 25.89 15.06 -20.32
CA ASN A 247 25.13 16.10 -19.64
C ASN A 247 23.81 15.57 -19.04
N THR A 248 23.83 14.33 -18.55
CA THR A 248 22.66 13.65 -17.98
C THR A 248 22.71 13.72 -16.46
N HIS A 249 21.66 14.25 -15.85
CA HIS A 249 21.49 14.31 -14.39
C HIS A 249 20.11 13.79 -14.00
N ILE A 250 20.08 12.66 -13.29
CA ILE A 250 18.86 12.04 -12.76
C ILE A 250 19.03 11.96 -11.23
N PRO A 251 18.29 12.75 -10.44
CA PRO A 251 18.39 12.71 -8.98
C PRO A 251 17.74 11.44 -8.42
N LEU A 252 17.87 11.23 -7.10
CA LEU A 252 17.07 10.23 -6.39
C LEU A 252 15.57 10.56 -6.51
N SER A 253 14.74 9.53 -6.47
CA SER A 253 13.28 9.65 -6.51
C SER A 253 12.66 10.21 -5.23
N VAL A 254 13.46 10.36 -4.17
CA VAL A 254 13.05 10.91 -2.88
C VAL A 254 13.93 12.10 -2.50
N VAL A 255 13.34 13.03 -1.76
CA VAL A 255 14.04 14.19 -1.20
C VAL A 255 14.22 13.95 0.29
N GLU A 256 15.45 14.14 0.78
CA GLU A 256 15.73 14.09 2.21
C GLU A 256 15.02 15.25 2.92
N HIS A 257 14.10 14.91 3.81
CA HIS A 257 13.46 15.89 4.69
C HIS A 257 14.40 16.25 5.84
N LYS A 258 14.90 17.49 5.86
CA LYS A 258 15.92 17.93 6.84
C LYS A 258 15.34 18.60 8.09
N SER A 259 14.18 19.22 7.98
CA SER A 259 13.56 19.97 9.07
C SER A 259 12.06 20.03 8.90
N SER A 260 11.31 19.68 9.95
CA SER A 260 9.88 19.97 10.02
C SER A 260 9.70 21.37 10.59
N GLU A 261 9.10 22.27 9.81
CA GLU A 261 8.63 23.55 10.31
C GLU A 261 7.21 23.35 10.87
N MET A 262 6.92 23.94 12.04
CA MET A 262 5.59 23.94 12.67
C MET A 262 4.71 25.05 12.11
#